data_AF-A0A3C0ESG1-F1
#
_entry.id   AF-A0A3C0ESG1-F1
#
_cell.length_a   1.000
_cell.length_b   1.000
_cell.length_c   1.000
_cell.angle_alpha   90.00
_cell.angle_beta   90.00
_cell.angle_gamma   90.00
#
_symmetry.space_group_name_H-M   'P 1'
#
loop_
_entity.id
_entity.type
_entity.pdbx_description
1 polymer ?
#
loop_
_entity_poly.entity_id
_entity_poly.type
_entity_poly.pdbx_seq_one_letter_code
_entity_poly.pdbx_strand_id
1 'polypeptide(L)'
;MSSEKKNRQRTIAVNALARVEGEGALHLVMDGSNVKEAKLRIYEPPRFYEAFLRGRDFREVPDITARICGICPIAYQTASCYALEKAMDVFDDVQQLPGVQVMRDLMYCGEWIESHVLHMFMLHLPDFLGYESAISMAKDHGDTVKQALRLKKLGNQLVAVFGGRAVHPVGMCVGGFHRAPQQKNVLALVDETKACCDLMCELALFLAENIDYPDMQRDYEFVSLCPENEYPMNLGRICSNKGLDVDQADFGNQIQESQVEHSTALH
;
A
#
# COMPACT_ATOMS: atom_id res chain seq x y z
N MET A 1 -38.29 -24.33 -36.93
CA MET A 1 -38.77 -23.67 -35.70
C MET A 1 -37.56 -23.13 -34.98
N SER A 2 -37.27 -21.85 -35.18
CA SER A 2 -36.18 -21.12 -34.53
C SER A 2 -36.49 -21.02 -33.05
N SER A 3 -35.68 -21.62 -32.18
CA SER A 3 -35.82 -21.38 -30.74
C SER A 3 -35.24 -19.99 -30.45
N GLU A 4 -36.12 -19.02 -30.25
CA GLU A 4 -35.76 -17.76 -29.62
C GLU A 4 -35.19 -18.07 -28.23
N LYS A 5 -33.85 -18.15 -28.14
CA LYS A 5 -33.16 -18.06 -26.85
C LYS A 5 -33.48 -16.67 -26.29
N LYS A 6 -34.48 -16.59 -25.41
CA LYS A 6 -34.70 -15.40 -24.57
C LYS A 6 -33.38 -15.06 -23.89
N ASN A 7 -32.74 -13.97 -24.31
CA ASN A 7 -31.59 -13.40 -23.63
C ASN A 7 -32.06 -13.00 -22.23
N ARG A 8 -31.81 -13.87 -21.25
CA ARG A 8 -32.24 -13.67 -19.87
C ARG A 8 -31.11 -12.93 -19.17
N GLN A 9 -31.35 -11.67 -18.86
CA GLN A 9 -30.44 -10.86 -18.06
C GLN A 9 -30.20 -11.55 -16.71
N ARG A 10 -28.93 -11.65 -16.31
CA ARG A 10 -28.52 -12.28 -15.04
C ARG A 10 -27.63 -11.32 -14.27
N THR A 11 -27.89 -11.19 -12.97
CA THR A 11 -27.03 -10.44 -12.05
C THR A 11 -26.14 -11.40 -11.27
N ILE A 12 -24.86 -11.06 -11.13
CA ILE A 12 -23.90 -11.73 -10.25
C ILE A 12 -23.46 -10.69 -9.22
N ALA A 13 -23.62 -11.00 -7.94
CA ALA A 13 -23.27 -10.11 -6.85
C ALA A 13 -22.35 -10.82 -5.85
N VAL A 14 -21.17 -10.23 -5.63
CA VAL A 14 -20.26 -10.60 -4.55
C VAL A 14 -20.32 -9.46 -3.54
N ASN A 15 -21.08 -9.65 -2.47
CA ASN A 15 -21.39 -8.58 -1.52
C ASN A 15 -20.21 -8.21 -0.61
N ALA A 16 -19.20 -9.07 -0.51
CA ALA A 16 -17.97 -8.83 0.22
C ALA A 16 -16.80 -9.49 -0.51
N LEU A 17 -15.81 -8.69 -0.88
CA LEU A 17 -14.53 -9.18 -1.38
C LEU A 17 -13.69 -9.67 -0.20
N ALA A 18 -13.16 -10.89 -0.32
CA ALA A 18 -12.25 -11.46 0.67
C ALA A 18 -10.79 -11.16 0.28
N ARG A 19 -9.89 -11.23 1.27
CA ARG A 19 -8.43 -11.06 1.09
C ARG A 19 -8.02 -9.73 0.43
N VAL A 20 -8.78 -8.67 0.71
CA VAL A 20 -8.41 -7.28 0.42
C VAL A 20 -8.43 -6.49 1.73
N GLU A 21 -7.72 -5.36 1.78
CA GLU A 21 -7.89 -4.38 2.85
C GLU A 21 -9.09 -3.48 2.53
N GLY A 22 -9.86 -3.11 3.55
CA GLY A 22 -11.10 -2.36 3.38
C GLY A 22 -12.31 -3.22 3.02
N GLU A 23 -13.41 -2.56 2.63
CA GLU A 23 -14.68 -3.21 2.32
C GLU A 23 -15.12 -2.90 0.88
N GLY A 24 -15.12 -3.95 0.05
CA GLY A 24 -15.51 -3.89 -1.35
C GLY A 24 -16.53 -4.94 -1.73
N ALA A 25 -17.30 -4.66 -2.78
CA ALA A 25 -18.24 -5.57 -3.41
C ALA A 25 -18.15 -5.51 -4.93
N LEU A 26 -18.46 -6.60 -5.62
CA LEU A 26 -18.53 -6.67 -7.08
C LEU A 26 -19.97 -6.89 -7.53
N HIS A 27 -20.45 -6.03 -8.44
CA HIS A 27 -21.74 -6.16 -9.09
C HIS A 27 -21.56 -6.30 -10.60
N LEU A 28 -22.04 -7.42 -11.17
CA LEU A 28 -22.01 -7.67 -12.59
C LEU A 28 -23.42 -7.90 -13.13
N VAL A 29 -23.75 -7.26 -14.25
CA VAL A 29 -24.95 -7.52 -15.03
C VAL A 29 -24.55 -8.19 -16.33
N MET A 30 -25.06 -9.39 -16.57
CA MET A 30 -24.81 -10.21 -17.75
C MET A 30 -26.03 -10.18 -18.68
N ASP A 31 -25.77 -10.12 -19.98
CA ASP A 31 -26.73 -10.36 -21.06
C ASP A 31 -26.22 -11.52 -21.92
N GLY A 32 -26.77 -12.71 -21.68
CA GLY A 32 -26.20 -13.95 -22.21
C GLY A 32 -24.78 -14.16 -21.67
N SER A 33 -23.80 -14.20 -22.57
CA SER A 33 -22.37 -14.31 -22.24
C SER A 33 -21.66 -12.96 -22.12
N ASN A 34 -22.34 -11.85 -22.40
CA ASN A 34 -21.72 -10.52 -22.42
C ASN A 34 -21.90 -9.80 -21.09
N VAL A 35 -20.84 -9.17 -20.59
CA VAL A 35 -20.93 -8.25 -19.45
C VAL A 35 -21.53 -6.93 -19.93
N LYS A 36 -22.70 -6.56 -19.43
CA LYS A 36 -23.35 -5.27 -19.68
C LYS A 36 -22.90 -4.19 -18.70
N GLU A 37 -22.66 -4.59 -17.45
CA GLU A 37 -22.23 -3.69 -16.38
C GLU A 37 -21.28 -4.42 -15.46
N ALA A 38 -20.20 -3.74 -15.06
CA ALA A 38 -19.29 -4.17 -14.00
C ALA A 38 -19.01 -2.99 -13.08
N LYS A 39 -19.35 -3.12 -11.80
CA LYS A 39 -19.12 -2.11 -10.77
C LYS A 39 -18.35 -2.71 -9.60
N LEU A 40 -17.19 -2.13 -9.30
CA LEU A 40 -16.52 -2.26 -8.01
C LEU A 40 -17.14 -1.23 -7.07
N ARG A 41 -17.74 -1.69 -5.98
CA ARG A 41 -18.39 -0.84 -4.99
C ARG A 41 -17.56 -0.84 -3.73
N ILE A 42 -16.91 0.28 -3.43
CA ILE A 42 -16.36 0.51 -2.09
C ILE A 42 -17.48 1.09 -1.26
N TYR A 43 -17.78 0.47 -0.13
CA TYR A 43 -18.88 0.90 0.74
C TYR A 43 -18.43 1.20 2.17
N GLU A 44 -17.12 1.24 2.39
CA GLU A 44 -16.57 1.69 3.67
C GLU A 44 -17.12 3.08 4.01
N PRO A 45 -17.58 3.27 5.26
CA PRO A 45 -18.10 4.55 5.68
C PRO A 45 -17.00 5.62 5.59
N PRO A 46 -17.29 6.81 5.04
CA PRO A 46 -16.32 7.89 5.04
C PRO A 46 -15.95 8.24 6.49
N ARG A 47 -14.65 8.27 6.78
CA ARG A 47 -14.12 8.60 8.12
C ARG A 47 -13.82 10.09 8.28
N PHE A 48 -13.94 10.86 7.21
CA PHE A 48 -13.85 12.33 7.18
C PHE A 48 -12.56 12.89 7.79
N TYR A 49 -11.41 12.24 7.57
CA TYR A 49 -10.11 12.69 8.09
C TYR A 49 -9.81 14.14 7.69
N GLU A 50 -10.10 14.54 6.45
CA GLU A 50 -9.86 15.90 5.95
C GLU A 50 -10.62 16.97 6.75
N ALA A 51 -11.90 16.72 7.04
CA ALA A 51 -12.70 17.60 7.87
C ALA A 51 -12.27 17.54 9.35
N PHE A 52 -11.97 16.34 9.84
CA PHE A 52 -11.58 16.05 11.21
C PHE A 52 -10.24 16.71 11.61
N LEU A 53 -9.32 16.87 10.66
CA LEU A 53 -8.01 17.48 10.90
C LEU A 53 -8.06 19.01 11.01
N ARG A 54 -9.16 19.66 10.60
CA ARG A 54 -9.31 21.12 10.71
C ARG A 54 -9.28 21.57 12.17
N GLY A 55 -8.36 22.49 12.49
CA GLY A 55 -8.20 23.02 13.84
C GLY A 55 -7.49 22.08 14.83
N ARG A 56 -7.01 20.92 14.36
CA ARG A 56 -6.13 20.06 15.16
C ARG A 56 -4.74 20.67 15.28
N ASP A 57 -4.07 20.31 16.36
CA ASP A 57 -2.68 20.68 16.52
C ASP A 57 -1.82 19.86 15.55
N PHE A 58 -0.89 20.52 14.84
CA PHE A 58 -0.04 19.88 13.84
C PHE A 58 0.75 18.68 14.41
N ARG A 59 1.06 18.69 15.71
CA ARG A 59 1.80 17.62 16.38
C ARG A 59 1.02 16.32 16.48
N GLU A 60 -0.31 16.38 16.46
CA GLU A 60 -1.19 15.21 16.53
C GLU A 60 -1.45 14.59 15.14
N VAL A 61 -1.19 15.34 14.06
CA VAL A 61 -1.58 14.95 12.70
C VAL A 61 -0.92 13.63 12.25
N PRO A 62 0.40 13.41 12.38
CA PRO A 62 1.01 12.15 11.96
C PRO A 62 0.42 10.94 12.69
N ASP A 63 0.11 11.10 13.98
CA ASP A 63 -0.53 10.04 14.74
C ASP A 63 -1.98 9.81 14.29
N ILE A 64 -2.76 10.86 14.06
CA ILE A 64 -4.13 10.73 13.58
C ILE A 64 -4.16 10.01 12.21
N THR A 65 -3.35 10.46 11.25
CA THR A 65 -3.38 9.93 9.87
C THR A 65 -2.86 8.51 9.77
N ALA A 66 -1.95 8.07 10.65
CA ALA A 66 -1.55 6.66 10.76
C ALA A 66 -2.71 5.69 11.03
N ARG A 67 -3.90 6.17 11.44
CA ARG A 67 -5.09 5.33 11.68
C ARG A 67 -6.01 5.23 10.46
N ILE A 68 -5.62 5.81 9.33
CA ILE A 68 -6.33 5.65 8.05
C ILE A 68 -6.23 4.20 7.57
N CYS A 69 -5.07 3.55 7.71
CA CYS A 69 -4.91 2.14 7.35
C CYS A 69 -4.03 1.42 8.37
N GLY A 70 -4.35 0.16 8.65
CA GLY A 70 -3.56 -0.71 9.52
C GLY A 70 -2.29 -1.28 8.86
N ILE A 71 -2.22 -1.24 7.52
CA ILE A 71 -1.14 -1.84 6.73
C ILE A 71 -0.12 -0.79 6.29
N CYS A 72 -0.55 0.43 5.93
CA CYS A 72 0.34 1.49 5.45
C CYS A 72 0.41 2.76 6.33
N PRO A 73 0.56 2.66 7.67
CA PRO A 73 0.60 3.84 8.54
C PRO A 73 1.80 4.78 8.29
N ILE A 74 2.94 4.28 7.82
CA ILE A 74 4.17 5.04 7.55
C ILE A 74 3.99 5.95 6.35
N ALA A 75 3.32 5.49 5.29
CA ALA A 75 2.94 6.34 4.16
C ALA A 75 2.19 7.60 4.64
N TYR A 76 1.18 7.43 5.47
CA TYR A 76 0.41 8.55 6.02
C TYR A 76 1.22 9.46 6.94
N GLN A 77 2.04 8.88 7.83
CA GLN A 77 2.90 9.64 8.75
C GLN A 77 3.94 10.47 8.02
N THR A 78 4.61 9.87 7.04
CA THR A 78 5.68 10.51 6.28
C THR A 78 5.12 11.63 5.43
N ALA A 79 4.03 11.38 4.69
CA ALA A 79 3.33 12.40 3.91
C ALA A 79 2.83 13.56 4.79
N SER A 80 2.28 13.26 5.97
CA SER A 80 1.82 14.29 6.93
C SER A 80 2.98 15.13 7.43
N CYS A 81 4.11 14.52 7.82
CA CYS A 81 5.28 15.25 8.28
C CYS A 81 5.84 16.14 7.18
N TYR A 82 5.98 15.62 5.95
CA TYR A 82 6.49 16.40 4.82
C TYR A 82 5.60 17.58 4.49
N ALA A 83 4.28 17.38 4.43
CA ALA A 83 3.33 18.45 4.17
C ALA A 83 3.41 19.56 5.21
N LEU A 84 3.48 19.19 6.50
CA LEU A 84 3.56 20.16 7.60
C LEU A 84 4.91 20.86 7.66
N GLU A 85 6.01 20.15 7.44
CA GLU A 85 7.36 20.72 7.38
C GLU A 85 7.50 21.70 6.21
N LYS A 86 6.92 21.39 5.05
CA LYS A 86 6.86 22.31 3.91
C LYS A 86 6.00 23.53 4.23
N ALA A 87 4.83 23.34 4.84
CA ALA A 87 3.94 24.44 5.22
C ALA A 87 4.55 25.37 6.28
N MET A 88 5.47 24.87 7.08
CA MET A 88 6.21 25.63 8.10
C MET A 88 7.53 26.21 7.59
N ASP A 89 7.90 25.97 6.34
CA ASP A 89 9.17 26.41 5.75
C ASP A 89 10.42 25.86 6.49
N VAL A 90 10.33 24.62 6.99
CA VAL A 90 11.42 23.92 7.71
C VAL A 90 11.79 22.58 7.08
N PHE A 91 11.18 22.23 5.96
CA PHE A 91 11.40 20.95 5.28
C PHE A 91 12.87 20.70 4.97
N ASP A 92 13.54 21.66 4.33
CA ASP A 92 14.95 21.51 3.93
C ASP A 92 15.87 21.40 5.15
N ASP A 93 15.62 22.18 6.20
CA ASP A 93 16.38 22.10 7.46
C ASP A 93 16.25 20.74 8.12
N VAL A 94 15.03 20.18 8.17
CA VAL A 94 14.76 18.87 8.76
C VAL A 94 15.39 17.75 7.93
N GLN A 95 15.36 17.86 6.61
CA GLN A 95 15.99 16.89 5.71
C GLN A 95 17.51 16.82 5.88
N GLN A 96 18.14 17.94 6.24
CA GLN A 96 19.58 18.00 6.50
C GLN A 96 19.99 17.51 7.90
N LEU A 97 19.02 17.26 8.81
CA LEU A 97 19.33 16.75 10.14
C LEU A 97 19.96 15.34 10.04
N PRO A 98 21.07 15.09 10.78
CA PRO A 98 21.78 13.82 10.68
C PRO A 98 20.89 12.60 10.91
N GLY A 99 20.74 11.78 9.86
CA GLY A 99 20.06 10.50 9.91
C GLY A 99 18.53 10.55 9.89
N VAL A 100 17.88 11.72 9.85
CA VAL A 100 16.41 11.81 9.81
C VAL A 100 15.86 11.16 8.54
N GLN A 101 16.38 11.53 7.37
CA GLN A 101 15.92 10.97 6.10
C GLN A 101 16.18 9.46 6.03
N VAL A 102 17.37 9.00 6.44
CA VAL A 102 17.72 7.57 6.49
C VAL A 102 16.76 6.79 7.40
N MET A 103 16.38 7.33 8.55
CA MET A 103 15.41 6.67 9.44
C MET A 103 14.00 6.62 8.83
N ARG A 104 13.57 7.67 8.13
CA ARG A 104 12.30 7.68 7.40
C ARG A 104 12.29 6.60 6.31
N ASP A 105 13.36 6.51 5.52
CA ASP A 105 13.50 5.52 4.46
C ASP A 105 13.54 4.10 5.00
N LEU A 106 14.26 3.85 6.10
CA LEU A 106 14.29 2.52 6.73
C LEU A 106 12.92 2.10 7.28
N MET A 107 12.14 3.03 7.82
CA MET A 107 10.76 2.74 8.23
C MET A 107 9.87 2.42 7.03
N TYR A 108 10.00 3.18 5.95
CA TYR A 108 9.24 2.98 4.73
C TYR A 108 9.57 1.64 4.06
N CYS A 109 10.85 1.27 4.01
CA CYS A 109 11.30 -0.05 3.57
C CYS A 109 10.72 -1.16 4.46
N GLY A 110 10.66 -0.96 5.78
CA GLY A 110 10.01 -1.89 6.69
C GLY A 110 8.55 -2.12 6.32
N GLU A 111 7.79 -1.04 6.16
CA GLU A 111 6.39 -1.06 5.72
C GLU A 111 6.21 -1.75 4.37
N TRP A 112 7.07 -1.45 3.39
CA TRP A 112 7.00 -2.10 2.09
C TRP A 112 7.24 -3.60 2.17
N ILE A 113 8.26 -4.03 2.92
CA ILE A 113 8.53 -5.46 3.13
C ILE A 113 7.30 -6.13 3.76
N GLU A 114 6.76 -5.57 4.86
CA GLU A 114 5.66 -6.23 5.54
C GLU A 114 4.35 -6.21 4.75
N SER A 115 4.09 -5.13 4.00
CA SER A 115 2.88 -4.93 3.20
C SER A 115 2.92 -5.78 1.92
N HIS A 116 4.02 -5.71 1.16
CA HIS A 116 4.14 -6.48 -0.09
C HIS A 116 4.20 -7.97 0.17
N VAL A 117 4.91 -8.43 1.20
CA VAL A 117 4.95 -9.85 1.55
C VAL A 117 3.59 -10.35 2.03
N LEU A 118 2.87 -9.56 2.84
CA LEU A 118 1.50 -9.87 3.24
C LEU A 118 0.62 -10.03 1.98
N HIS A 119 0.67 -9.07 1.07
CA HIS A 119 -0.13 -9.07 -0.15
C HIS A 119 0.19 -10.27 -1.05
N MET A 120 1.46 -10.43 -1.43
CA MET A 120 1.90 -11.49 -2.35
C MET A 120 1.60 -12.88 -1.81
N PHE A 121 1.99 -13.19 -0.56
CA PHE A 121 1.96 -14.57 -0.07
C PHE A 121 0.70 -14.94 0.71
N MET A 122 0.04 -13.98 1.36
CA MET A 122 -1.13 -14.28 2.20
C MET A 122 -2.44 -13.96 1.50
N LEU A 123 -2.46 -12.95 0.63
CA LEU A 123 -3.65 -12.48 -0.05
C LEU A 123 -3.76 -13.04 -1.47
N HIS A 124 -2.71 -12.91 -2.28
CA HIS A 124 -2.73 -13.28 -3.70
C HIS A 124 -2.39 -14.74 -4.00
N LEU A 125 -1.24 -15.22 -3.52
CA LEU A 125 -0.72 -16.56 -3.86
C LEU A 125 -1.72 -17.71 -3.67
N PRO A 126 -2.61 -17.72 -2.65
CA PRO A 126 -3.62 -18.77 -2.53
C PRO A 126 -4.50 -18.89 -3.78
N ASP A 127 -4.86 -17.80 -4.46
CA ASP A 127 -5.68 -17.87 -5.69
C ASP A 127 -4.95 -18.57 -6.82
N PHE A 128 -3.69 -18.23 -7.05
CA PHE A 128 -2.88 -18.81 -8.11
C PHE A 128 -2.63 -20.31 -7.91
N LEU A 129 -2.53 -20.73 -6.66
CA LEU A 129 -2.31 -22.13 -6.30
C LEU A 129 -3.61 -22.90 -6.03
N GLY A 130 -4.79 -22.26 -6.17
CA GLY A 130 -6.09 -22.92 -6.03
C GLY A 130 -6.53 -23.20 -4.59
N TYR A 131 -6.09 -22.39 -3.62
CA TYR A 131 -6.44 -22.48 -2.20
C TYR A 131 -7.37 -21.34 -1.76
N GLU A 132 -8.26 -21.62 -0.80
CA GLU A 132 -9.17 -20.63 -0.23
C GLU A 132 -8.45 -19.55 0.60
N SER A 133 -7.33 -19.91 1.21
CA SER A 133 -6.55 -19.02 2.08
C SER A 133 -5.10 -19.48 2.23
N ALA A 134 -4.26 -18.60 2.76
CA ALA A 134 -2.90 -18.95 3.19
C ALA A 134 -2.86 -20.08 4.22
N ILE A 135 -3.91 -20.24 5.05
CA ILE A 135 -3.99 -21.28 6.07
C ILE A 135 -4.20 -22.66 5.42
N SER A 136 -5.11 -22.76 4.46
CA SER A 136 -5.30 -24.01 3.70
C SER A 136 -4.07 -24.32 2.85
N MET A 137 -3.46 -23.30 2.24
CA MET A 137 -2.24 -23.40 1.43
C MET A 137 -1.05 -23.91 2.25
N ALA A 138 -0.95 -23.52 3.53
CA ALA A 138 0.14 -23.93 4.42
C ALA A 138 0.24 -25.45 4.67
N LYS A 139 -0.80 -26.23 4.35
CA LYS A 139 -0.74 -27.70 4.44
C LYS A 139 0.27 -28.28 3.45
N ASP A 140 0.33 -27.72 2.25
CA ASP A 140 1.16 -28.21 1.16
C ASP A 140 2.39 -27.30 0.92
N HIS A 141 2.24 -25.99 1.17
CA HIS A 141 3.29 -24.97 1.00
C HIS A 141 3.72 -24.33 2.34
N GLY A 142 3.78 -25.14 3.40
CA GLY A 142 4.03 -24.65 4.76
C GLY A 142 5.36 -23.91 4.93
N ASP A 143 6.41 -24.33 4.24
CA ASP A 143 7.72 -23.68 4.35
C ASP A 143 7.75 -22.33 3.65
N THR A 144 7.12 -22.19 2.47
CA THR A 144 6.90 -20.90 1.80
C THR A 144 6.14 -19.92 2.69
N VAL A 145 5.06 -20.37 3.34
CA VAL A 145 4.28 -19.54 4.26
C VAL A 145 5.13 -19.09 5.45
N LYS A 146 5.94 -19.98 6.05
CA LYS A 146 6.85 -19.61 7.15
C LYS A 146 7.93 -18.62 6.72
N GLN A 147 8.51 -18.80 5.54
CA GLN A 147 9.51 -17.91 4.96
C GLN A 147 8.92 -16.51 4.71
N ALA A 148 7.72 -16.44 4.13
CA ALA A 148 6.99 -15.18 3.97
C ALA A 148 6.67 -14.52 5.33
N LEU A 149 6.23 -15.29 6.33
CA LEU A 149 6.01 -14.74 7.68
C LEU A 149 7.31 -14.24 8.33
N ARG A 150 8.46 -14.85 8.05
CA ARG A 150 9.78 -14.37 8.49
C ARG A 150 10.12 -13.02 7.87
N LEU A 151 9.93 -12.86 6.56
CA LEU A 151 10.13 -11.57 5.88
C LEU A 151 9.18 -10.50 6.41
N LYS A 152 7.89 -10.83 6.56
CA LYS A 152 6.91 -9.92 7.16
C LYS A 152 7.32 -9.49 8.57
N LYS A 153 7.85 -10.43 9.37
CA LYS A 153 8.35 -10.15 10.72
C LYS A 153 9.54 -9.19 10.69
N LEU A 154 10.46 -9.33 9.73
CA LEU A 154 11.57 -8.39 9.57
C LEU A 154 11.07 -6.97 9.27
N GLY A 155 10.13 -6.80 8.34
CA GLY A 155 9.53 -5.49 8.05
C GLY A 155 8.95 -4.84 9.33
N ASN A 156 8.11 -5.60 10.04
CA ASN A 156 7.52 -5.18 11.31
C ASN A 156 8.60 -4.81 12.36
N GLN A 157 9.73 -5.52 12.39
CA GLN A 157 10.84 -5.26 13.32
C GLN A 157 11.60 -3.98 12.96
N LEU A 158 11.80 -3.69 11.68
CA LEU A 158 12.37 -2.42 11.22
C LEU A 158 11.46 -1.27 11.67
N VAL A 159 10.16 -1.35 11.37
CA VAL A 159 9.17 -0.35 11.80
C VAL A 159 9.17 -0.19 13.33
N ALA A 160 9.24 -1.28 14.09
CA ALA A 160 9.28 -1.21 15.55
C ALA A 160 10.57 -0.57 16.11
N VAL A 161 11.73 -0.82 15.51
CA VAL A 161 13.01 -0.26 15.98
C VAL A 161 13.06 1.25 15.81
N PHE A 162 12.58 1.76 14.67
CA PHE A 162 12.62 3.20 14.37
C PHE A 162 11.35 3.94 14.83
N GLY A 163 10.18 3.30 14.75
CA GLY A 163 8.87 3.89 15.06
C GLY A 163 8.31 3.54 16.45
N GLY A 164 9.00 2.71 17.23
CA GLY A 164 8.63 2.30 18.59
C GLY A 164 7.61 1.16 18.68
N ARG A 165 6.81 0.91 17.65
CA ARG A 165 5.91 -0.25 17.52
C ARG A 165 5.65 -0.58 16.06
N ALA A 166 5.35 -1.85 15.76
CA ALA A 166 5.17 -2.33 14.40
C ALA A 166 3.86 -1.87 13.72
N VAL A 167 2.81 -1.59 14.50
CA VAL A 167 1.51 -1.13 13.99
C VAL A 167 1.17 0.20 14.60
N HIS A 168 0.79 1.17 13.78
CA HIS A 168 0.58 2.56 14.16
C HIS A 168 1.73 3.14 15.03
N PRO A 169 2.96 3.18 14.50
CA PRO A 169 4.12 3.71 15.21
C PRO A 169 3.91 5.14 15.67
N VAL A 170 4.70 5.55 16.65
CA VAL A 170 4.62 6.88 17.30
C VAL A 170 6.00 7.51 17.48
N GLY A 171 7.01 6.97 16.78
CA GLY A 171 8.37 7.51 16.84
C GLY A 171 8.57 8.74 15.96
N MET A 172 7.89 8.79 14.81
CA MET A 172 7.98 9.88 13.83
C MET A 172 7.13 11.06 14.25
N CYS A 173 7.67 12.27 14.12
CA CYS A 173 6.97 13.52 14.39
C CYS A 173 7.37 14.61 13.39
N VAL A 174 6.61 15.70 13.36
CA VAL A 174 7.02 16.90 12.62
C VAL A 174 8.36 17.38 13.18
N GLY A 175 9.34 17.58 12.30
CA GLY A 175 10.72 17.90 12.68
C GLY A 175 11.64 16.68 12.85
N GLY A 176 11.16 15.45 12.58
CA GLY A 176 11.98 14.23 12.59
C GLY A 176 11.41 13.12 13.48
N PHE A 177 12.07 12.85 14.60
CA PHE A 177 11.74 11.73 15.49
C PHE A 177 11.81 12.14 16.96
N HIS A 178 10.91 11.58 17.78
CA HIS A 178 10.97 11.77 19.24
C HIS A 178 12.24 11.19 19.87
N ARG A 179 12.80 10.13 19.27
CA ARG A 179 14.01 9.47 19.77
C ARG A 179 14.71 8.67 18.68
N ALA A 180 16.04 8.77 18.63
CA ALA A 180 16.86 7.86 17.83
C ALA A 180 16.92 6.44 18.44
N PRO A 181 16.98 5.37 17.61
CA PRO A 181 17.10 4.01 18.09
C PRO A 181 18.45 3.78 18.78
N GLN A 182 18.52 2.78 19.67
CA GLN A 182 19.81 2.35 20.21
C GLN A 182 20.61 1.61 19.13
N GLN A 183 21.88 1.98 18.95
CA GLN A 183 22.76 1.37 17.94
C GLN A 183 22.76 -0.17 18.00
N LYS A 184 22.79 -0.75 19.21
CA LYS A 184 22.74 -2.20 19.41
C LYS A 184 21.49 -2.86 18.79
N ASN A 185 20.34 -2.18 18.82
CA ASN A 185 19.08 -2.70 18.29
C ASN A 185 19.07 -2.67 16.77
N VAL A 186 19.67 -1.62 16.17
CA VAL A 186 19.83 -1.50 14.72
C VAL A 186 20.80 -2.58 14.22
N LEU A 187 21.97 -2.72 14.87
CA LEU A 187 22.98 -3.72 14.49
C LEU A 187 22.46 -5.15 14.62
N ALA A 188 21.58 -5.43 15.59
CA ALA A 188 20.97 -6.74 15.76
C ALA A 188 20.07 -7.16 14.57
N LEU A 189 19.63 -6.23 13.72
CA LEU A 189 18.82 -6.54 12.54
C LEU A 189 19.64 -6.78 11.27
N VAL A 190 20.93 -6.43 11.25
CA VAL A 190 21.74 -6.41 10.01
C VAL A 190 21.85 -7.78 9.38
N ASP A 191 22.21 -8.80 10.16
CA ASP A 191 22.42 -10.15 9.62
C ASP A 191 21.09 -10.78 9.17
N GLU A 192 20.02 -10.56 9.92
CA GLU A 192 18.67 -11.01 9.53
C GLU A 192 18.19 -10.30 8.27
N THR A 193 18.50 -9.01 8.12
CA THR A 193 18.15 -8.24 6.91
C THR A 193 18.85 -8.79 5.68
N LYS A 194 20.14 -9.12 5.78
CA LYS A 194 20.89 -9.74 4.67
C LYS A 194 20.31 -11.10 4.30
N ALA A 195 20.11 -11.97 5.28
CA ALA A 195 19.53 -13.29 5.04
C ALA A 195 18.11 -13.22 4.44
N CYS A 196 17.31 -12.24 4.85
CA CYS A 196 15.99 -11.99 4.29
C CYS A 196 16.04 -11.42 2.86
N CYS A 197 17.06 -10.64 2.51
CA CYS A 197 17.27 -10.18 1.14
C CYS A 197 17.45 -11.38 0.20
N ASP A 198 18.37 -12.29 0.55
CA ASP A 198 18.61 -13.51 -0.23
C ASP A 198 17.36 -14.39 -0.32
N LEU A 199 16.66 -14.56 0.80
CA LEU A 199 15.38 -15.29 0.84
C LEU A 199 14.31 -14.65 -0.05
N MET A 200 14.21 -13.31 -0.08
CA MET A 200 13.24 -12.63 -0.94
C MET A 200 13.57 -12.84 -2.42
N CYS A 201 14.84 -12.89 -2.80
CA CYS A 201 15.23 -13.26 -4.16
C CYS A 201 14.78 -14.69 -4.53
N GLU A 202 14.99 -15.66 -3.63
CA GLU A 202 14.50 -17.04 -3.82
C GLU A 202 12.98 -17.10 -3.97
N LEU A 203 12.26 -16.40 -3.09
CA LEU A 203 10.80 -16.36 -3.14
C LEU A 203 10.27 -15.61 -4.37
N ALA A 204 10.98 -14.60 -4.87
CA ALA A 204 10.60 -13.91 -6.11
C ALA A 204 10.70 -14.86 -7.32
N LEU A 205 11.75 -15.70 -7.38
CA LEU A 205 11.86 -16.73 -8.41
C LEU A 205 10.75 -17.77 -8.28
N PHE A 206 10.46 -18.22 -7.05
CA PHE A 206 9.33 -19.12 -6.80
C PHE A 206 8.00 -18.52 -7.31
N LEU A 207 7.73 -17.24 -7.03
CA LEU A 207 6.53 -16.57 -7.55
C LEU A 207 6.54 -16.54 -9.08
N ALA A 208 7.66 -16.20 -9.72
CA ALA A 208 7.77 -16.15 -11.17
C ALA A 208 7.54 -17.52 -11.85
N GLU A 209 7.92 -18.62 -11.19
CA GLU A 209 7.73 -19.98 -11.70
C GLU A 209 6.29 -20.51 -11.51
N ASN A 210 5.58 -20.03 -10.49
CA ASN A 210 4.30 -20.61 -10.07
C ASN A 210 3.08 -19.72 -10.37
N ILE A 211 3.29 -18.46 -10.74
CA ILE A 211 2.22 -17.51 -11.02
C ILE A 211 2.11 -17.30 -12.53
N ASP A 212 0.97 -17.71 -13.08
CA ASP A 212 0.56 -17.38 -14.43
C ASP A 212 -0.42 -16.21 -14.41
N TYR A 213 0.01 -15.05 -14.93
CA TYR A 213 -0.85 -13.89 -15.08
C TYR A 213 -1.51 -13.90 -16.46
N PRO A 214 -2.81 -13.57 -16.55
CA PRO A 214 -3.44 -13.41 -17.85
C PRO A 214 -2.77 -12.26 -18.62
N ASP A 215 -2.43 -12.49 -19.88
CA ASP A 215 -1.93 -11.45 -20.77
C ASP A 215 -3.05 -10.41 -20.99
N MET A 216 -2.96 -9.30 -20.27
CA MET A 216 -3.93 -8.21 -20.31
C MET A 216 -3.20 -6.90 -20.56
N GLN A 217 -3.35 -6.39 -21.78
CA GLN A 217 -2.89 -5.05 -22.13
C GLN A 217 -4.08 -4.09 -22.20
N ARG A 218 -3.95 -2.97 -21.51
CA ARG A 218 -4.89 -1.85 -21.60
C ARG A 218 -4.09 -0.55 -21.66
N ASP A 219 -4.62 0.43 -22.36
CA ASP A 219 -4.03 1.76 -22.47
C ASP A 219 -4.25 2.54 -21.16
N TYR A 220 -3.42 2.24 -20.16
CA TYR A 220 -3.41 2.92 -18.87
C TYR A 220 -2.45 4.11 -18.88
N GLU A 221 -2.84 5.17 -18.17
CA GLU A 221 -1.90 6.18 -17.71
C GLU A 221 -1.29 5.71 -16.39
N PHE A 222 0.00 5.36 -16.43
CA PHE A 222 0.79 5.03 -15.26
C PHE A 222 1.38 6.30 -14.68
N VAL A 223 1.13 6.56 -13.40
CA VAL A 223 1.62 7.72 -12.68
C VAL A 223 2.51 7.25 -11.54
N SER A 224 3.67 7.88 -11.36
CA SER A 224 4.57 7.62 -10.24
C SER A 224 5.33 8.87 -9.84
N LEU A 225 5.99 8.82 -8.68
CA LEU A 225 7.09 9.73 -8.41
C LEU A 225 8.28 9.40 -9.33
N CYS A 226 9.05 10.41 -9.71
CA CYS A 226 10.23 10.30 -10.55
C CYS A 226 11.35 11.19 -10.00
N PRO A 227 12.06 10.74 -8.96
CA PRO A 227 13.28 11.42 -8.49
C PRO A 227 14.46 11.13 -9.44
N GLU A 228 15.48 11.99 -9.41
CA GLU A 228 16.59 11.89 -10.36
C GLU A 228 17.55 10.70 -10.10
N ASN A 229 17.82 10.40 -8.82
CA ASN A 229 18.94 9.52 -8.44
C ASN A 229 18.58 8.47 -7.37
N GLU A 230 17.30 8.19 -7.15
CA GLU A 230 16.83 7.27 -6.11
C GLU A 230 15.58 6.50 -6.53
N TYR A 231 15.18 5.51 -5.73
CA TYR A 231 13.93 4.80 -5.96
C TYR A 231 12.75 5.71 -5.59
N PRO A 232 11.63 5.73 -6.35
CA PRO A 232 10.50 6.63 -6.12
C PRO A 232 9.68 6.24 -4.89
N MET A 233 10.21 6.54 -3.69
CA MET A 233 9.56 6.20 -2.42
C MET A 233 8.59 7.30 -1.96
N ASN A 234 9.11 8.53 -1.78
CA ASN A 234 8.37 9.62 -1.13
C ASN A 234 8.55 11.00 -1.79
N LEU A 235 9.71 11.22 -2.42
CA LEU A 235 10.09 12.51 -3.00
C LEU A 235 10.31 12.37 -4.51
N GLY A 236 10.36 13.52 -5.19
CA GLY A 236 10.45 13.60 -6.64
C GLY A 236 9.20 14.20 -7.27
N ARG A 237 9.30 14.46 -8.57
CA ARG A 237 8.20 15.01 -9.38
C ARG A 237 7.18 13.92 -9.66
N ILE A 238 5.94 14.30 -9.92
CA ILE A 238 4.88 13.38 -10.32
C ILE A 238 4.88 13.31 -11.84
N CYS A 239 5.17 12.13 -12.40
CA CYS A 239 5.24 11.95 -13.84
C CYS A 239 4.31 10.83 -14.32
N SER A 240 3.90 10.88 -15.60
CA SER A 240 3.16 9.81 -16.25
C SER A 240 3.75 9.38 -17.60
N ASN A 241 3.42 8.16 -18.03
CA ASN A 241 3.72 7.68 -19.38
C ASN A 241 2.94 8.41 -20.49
N LYS A 242 2.02 9.32 -20.14
CA LYS A 242 1.25 10.16 -21.08
C LYS A 242 1.61 11.65 -21.01
N GLY A 243 2.72 11.99 -20.36
CA GLY A 243 3.32 13.32 -20.41
C GLY A 243 2.98 14.25 -19.24
N LEU A 244 2.33 13.75 -18.19
CA LEU A 244 2.29 14.48 -16.91
C LEU A 244 3.72 14.59 -16.37
N ASP A 245 4.11 15.79 -15.92
CA ASP A 245 5.37 16.06 -15.24
C ASP A 245 5.21 17.33 -14.40
N VAL A 246 4.91 17.17 -13.11
CA VAL A 246 4.58 18.31 -12.21
C VAL A 246 5.22 18.18 -10.84
N ASP A 247 5.35 19.31 -10.15
CA ASP A 247 5.74 19.29 -8.74
C ASP A 247 4.61 18.72 -7.87
N GLN A 248 4.95 18.11 -6.73
CA GLN A 248 3.96 17.60 -5.79
C GLN A 248 3.04 18.70 -5.25
N ALA A 249 3.54 19.94 -5.13
CA ALA A 249 2.74 21.10 -4.72
C ALA A 249 1.61 21.42 -5.72
N ASP A 250 1.77 21.03 -6.99
CA ASP A 250 0.81 21.28 -8.05
C ASP A 250 -0.18 20.11 -8.26
N PHE A 251 -0.10 19.04 -7.47
CA PHE A 251 -0.95 17.84 -7.57
C PHE A 251 -2.44 18.17 -7.75
N GLY A 252 -2.98 19.03 -6.87
CA GLY A 252 -4.41 19.38 -6.87
C GLY A 252 -4.87 20.22 -8.07
N ASN A 253 -3.94 20.77 -8.87
CA ASN A 253 -4.26 21.50 -10.09
C ASN A 253 -4.30 20.57 -11.32
N GLN A 254 -3.74 19.36 -11.21
CA GLN A 254 -3.50 18.46 -12.34
C GLN A 254 -4.36 17.19 -12.27
N ILE A 255 -4.68 16.74 -11.06
CA ILE A 255 -5.46 15.54 -10.83
C ILE A 255 -6.84 15.95 -10.35
N GLN A 256 -7.86 15.40 -11.00
CA GLN A 256 -9.26 15.63 -10.69
C GLN A 256 -9.86 14.37 -10.09
N GLU A 257 -10.63 14.56 -9.03
CA GLU A 257 -11.37 13.48 -8.38
C GLU A 257 -12.86 13.67 -8.62
N SER A 258 -13.55 12.57 -8.91
CA SER A 258 -14.98 12.56 -9.20
C SER A 258 -15.72 11.55 -8.32
N GLN A 259 -16.91 11.92 -7.87
CA GLN A 259 -17.77 11.05 -7.09
C GLN A 259 -18.70 10.27 -8.03
N VAL A 260 -18.83 8.97 -7.82
CA VAL A 260 -19.86 8.14 -8.44
C VAL A 260 -20.85 7.64 -7.40
N GLU A 261 -22.09 7.37 -7.82
CA GLU A 261 -23.19 7.01 -6.91
C GLU A 261 -22.97 5.66 -6.19
N HIS A 262 -22.21 4.74 -6.79
CA HIS A 262 -22.13 3.35 -6.34
C HIS A 262 -20.94 3.02 -5.43
N SER A 263 -20.07 4.00 -5.16
CA SER A 263 -18.81 3.80 -4.43
C SER A 263 -18.54 5.00 -3.51
N THR A 264 -17.98 4.76 -2.32
CA THR A 264 -17.46 5.82 -1.44
C THR A 264 -16.02 6.21 -1.78
N ALA A 265 -15.32 5.40 -2.58
CA ALA A 265 -14.03 5.78 -3.16
C ALA A 265 -14.24 6.73 -4.35
N LEU A 266 -13.34 7.72 -4.48
CA LEU A 266 -13.32 8.67 -5.59
C LEU A 266 -12.72 8.03 -6.85
N HIS A 267 -13.05 8.61 -8.00
CA HIS A 267 -12.65 8.17 -9.34
C HIS A 267 -11.86 9.24 -10.08
#